data_AF-A0A803JXJ0-F1
#
_entry.id   AF-A0A803JXJ0-F1
#
_cell.length_a   1.000
_cell.length_b   1.000
_cell.length_c   1.000
_cell.angle_alpha   90.00
_cell.angle_beta   90.00
_cell.angle_gamma   90.00
#
_symmetry.space_group_name_H-M   'P 1'
#
loop_
_entity.id
_entity.type
_entity.pdbx_description
1 polymer ?
#
loop_
_entity_poly.entity_id
_entity_poly.type
_entity_poly.pdbx_seq_one_letter_code
_entity_poly.pdbx_strand_id
1 'polypeptide(L)'
;MESSRKEELRGNGRLWQRECFGTKRLWEGKATELEGINEWLKAPITPRTVQRGSRVAAYKEKMKELSMLSLICSCFYPEPRNISAYTYDDMEVKQINKRASGQAFELILKPPSPVSEAPRTLASPKKKDVSLEEIQAKLEAAEDRRKSQEAQVLKQLADKREHEREVLQKALEENNNFSRLAEEKLILKMEQIKENREYYLATLMERLKEKERHAVEVRRNKEQLELSG
;
A
#
# COMPACT_ATOMS: atom_id res chain seq x y z
N MET A 1 -41.18 34.43 12.58
CA MET A 1 -42.22 33.39 12.57
C MET A 1 -41.57 32.11 12.08
N GLU A 2 -41.10 31.26 13.00
CA GLU A 2 -40.95 29.83 12.70
C GLU A 2 -40.96 29.08 14.03
N SER A 3 -41.88 28.13 14.09
CA SER A 3 -42.44 27.55 15.31
C SER A 3 -41.57 26.37 15.75
N SER A 4 -40.84 26.54 16.86
CA SER A 4 -40.20 25.44 17.58
C SER A 4 -41.26 24.54 18.20
N ARG A 5 -41.67 23.47 17.51
CA ARG A 5 -42.38 22.36 18.15
C ARG A 5 -41.38 21.49 18.90
N LYS A 6 -41.38 21.63 20.23
CA LYS A 6 -40.88 20.62 21.17
C LYS A 6 -41.96 19.56 21.32
N GLU A 7 -41.75 18.36 20.80
CA GLU A 7 -42.50 17.18 21.24
C GLU A 7 -41.75 16.53 22.41
N GLU A 8 -42.41 16.53 23.56
CA GLU A 8 -41.97 15.95 24.82
C GLU A 8 -42.51 14.51 24.89
N LEU A 9 -41.67 13.51 24.60
CA LEU A 9 -42.00 12.10 24.85
C LEU A 9 -41.34 11.64 26.15
N ARG A 10 -42.15 11.62 27.21
CA ARG A 10 -41.86 10.90 28.46
C ARG A 10 -42.12 9.41 28.25
N GLY A 11 -41.11 8.58 28.56
CA GLY A 11 -41.28 7.20 29.02
C GLY A 11 -40.99 6.12 27.97
N ASN A 12 -39.76 5.60 27.93
CA ASN A 12 -39.40 4.38 28.67
C ASN A 12 -37.88 4.22 28.61
N GLY A 13 -37.27 3.97 29.75
CA GLY A 13 -35.81 4.03 29.96
C GLY A 13 -35.00 3.23 28.94
N ARG A 14 -34.18 3.94 28.16
CA ARG A 14 -32.83 3.54 27.75
C ARG A 14 -32.11 4.82 27.32
N LEU A 15 -31.22 5.26 28.21
CA LEU A 15 -30.35 6.41 28.02
C LEU A 15 -29.35 6.07 26.91
N TRP A 16 -29.66 6.36 25.65
CA TRP A 16 -28.64 6.40 24.61
C TRP A 16 -27.97 7.76 24.71
N GLN A 17 -26.88 7.83 25.47
CA GLN A 17 -25.89 8.90 25.36
C GLN A 17 -25.44 8.96 23.91
N ARG A 18 -25.95 9.97 23.20
CA ARG A 18 -25.45 10.37 21.90
C ARG A 18 -24.27 11.30 22.16
N GLU A 19 -23.12 10.71 22.49
CA GLU A 19 -21.84 11.42 22.43
C GLU A 19 -21.44 11.58 20.96
N CYS A 20 -21.89 12.67 20.35
CA CYS A 20 -21.28 13.20 19.14
C CYS A 20 -20.08 14.06 19.55
N PHE A 21 -18.92 13.46 19.84
CA PHE A 21 -17.64 14.15 19.83
C PHE A 21 -16.52 13.14 19.53
N GLY A 22 -16.01 13.14 18.30
CA GLY A 22 -14.99 12.17 17.92
C GLY A 22 -14.34 12.37 16.54
N THR A 23 -14.28 13.59 16.02
CA THR A 23 -13.45 13.91 14.85
C THR A 23 -12.64 15.16 15.12
N LYS A 24 -11.57 15.00 15.91
CA LYS A 24 -10.40 15.87 15.87
C LYS A 24 -9.23 15.23 16.61
N ARG A 25 -8.06 15.25 15.96
CA ARG A 25 -6.73 14.83 16.43
C ARG A 25 -6.41 13.33 16.33
N LEU A 26 -6.06 12.93 15.12
CA LEU A 26 -4.99 11.95 14.92
C LEU A 26 -4.07 12.42 13.77
N TRP A 27 -3.48 13.60 13.92
CA TRP A 27 -2.35 14.09 13.13
C TRP A 27 -1.51 15.01 14.02
N GLU A 28 -0.83 14.43 14.99
CA GLU A 28 0.22 15.07 15.77
C GLU A 28 1.04 13.91 16.36
N GLY A 29 2.17 13.60 15.74
CA GLY A 29 3.00 12.49 16.21
C GLY A 29 3.93 11.86 15.18
N LYS A 30 4.43 12.61 14.19
CA LYS A 30 5.66 12.26 13.43
C LYS A 30 6.31 13.53 12.87
N ALA A 31 6.84 14.38 13.74
CA ALA A 31 7.62 15.54 13.30
C ALA A 31 8.66 15.97 14.36
N THR A 32 9.33 15.03 15.02
CA THR A 32 10.51 15.32 15.85
C THR A 32 11.40 14.09 15.94
N GLU A 33 11.98 13.67 14.81
CA GLU A 33 13.10 12.71 14.82
C GLU A 33 14.00 12.90 13.59
N LEU A 34 14.19 14.15 13.16
CA LEU A 34 15.10 14.51 12.06
C LEU A 34 15.83 15.84 12.32
N GLU A 35 16.30 16.07 13.55
CA GLU A 35 17.25 17.17 13.86
C GLU A 35 18.48 16.68 14.65
N GLY A 36 18.95 15.45 14.37
CA GLY A 36 20.06 14.83 15.10
C GLY A 36 21.28 14.42 14.26
N ILE A 37 21.37 14.81 12.98
CA ILE A 37 22.43 14.30 12.08
C ILE A 37 23.32 15.41 11.48
N ASN A 38 22.97 16.70 11.61
CA ASN A 38 23.70 17.79 10.94
C ASN A 38 24.68 18.61 11.81
N GLU A 39 25.00 18.16 13.02
CA GLU A 39 25.88 18.92 13.94
C GLU A 39 27.34 18.43 13.97
N TRP A 40 27.68 17.37 13.21
CA TRP A 40 29.06 16.88 13.06
C TRP A 40 29.83 17.46 11.87
N LEU A 41 29.18 18.25 11.01
CA LEU A 41 29.76 18.81 9.78
C LEU A 41 30.11 20.30 9.86
N LYS A 42 30.05 20.92 11.04
CA LYS A 42 30.33 22.36 11.25
C LYS A 42 31.41 22.65 12.31
N ALA A 43 32.43 21.81 12.43
CA ALA A 43 33.62 22.14 13.24
C ALA A 43 34.67 22.89 12.39
N PRO A 44 35.08 24.13 12.74
CA PRO A 44 36.16 24.83 12.05
C PRO A 44 37.51 24.20 12.39
N ILE A 45 38.27 23.79 11.37
CA ILE A 45 39.66 23.36 11.53
C ILE A 45 40.52 24.63 11.68
N THR A 46 41.07 24.85 12.87
CA THR A 46 42.11 25.87 13.10
C THR A 46 43.48 25.29 12.71
N PRO A 47 44.33 26.02 11.96
CA PRO A 47 45.70 25.58 11.74
C PRO A 47 46.55 25.91 12.98
N ARG A 48 47.00 24.88 13.71
CA ARG A 48 48.14 25.00 14.64
C ARG A 48 49.43 25.11 13.83
N THR A 49 50.05 26.28 13.83
CA THR A 49 51.45 26.44 13.40
C THR A 49 52.36 25.84 14.48
N VAL A 50 52.81 24.61 14.26
CA VAL A 50 53.93 24.02 15.02
C VAL A 50 55.21 24.39 14.28
N GLN A 51 55.97 25.35 14.83
CA GLN A 51 57.38 25.52 14.47
C GLN A 51 58.11 24.22 14.81
N ARG A 52 58.46 23.45 13.78
CA ARG A 52 59.19 22.19 13.91
C ARG A 52 60.57 22.38 13.30
N GLY A 53 61.53 22.81 14.12
CA GLY A 53 62.94 22.65 13.80
C GLY A 53 63.23 21.20 13.40
N SER A 54 64.00 21.01 12.35
CA SER A 54 64.24 19.71 11.71
C SER A 54 64.97 18.75 12.67
N ARG A 55 64.23 17.80 13.27
CA ARG A 55 64.79 16.62 13.95
C ARG A 55 65.71 15.80 13.02
N VAL A 56 65.54 15.93 11.71
CA VAL A 56 66.34 15.23 10.69
C VAL A 56 67.75 15.81 10.61
N ALA A 57 67.94 17.12 10.78
CA ALA A 57 69.28 17.74 10.78
C ALA A 57 70.12 17.30 12.00
N ALA A 58 69.52 17.30 13.19
CA ALA A 58 70.18 16.88 14.42
C ALA A 58 70.47 15.36 14.46
N TYR A 59 69.60 14.53 13.86
CA TYR A 59 69.84 13.10 13.69
C TYR A 59 70.97 12.81 12.68
N LYS A 60 71.03 13.59 11.59
CA LYS A 60 72.03 13.41 10.53
C LYS A 60 73.45 13.78 10.97
N GLU A 61 73.62 14.71 11.91
CA GLU A 61 74.93 14.98 12.53
C GLU A 61 75.32 13.91 13.55
N LYS A 62 74.39 13.48 14.43
CA LYS A 62 74.68 12.39 15.38
C LYS A 62 74.98 11.04 14.73
N MET A 63 74.45 10.81 13.53
CA MET A 63 74.70 9.59 12.73
C MET A 63 76.06 9.63 11.99
N LYS A 64 76.78 10.76 11.94
CA LYS A 64 78.14 10.78 11.36
C LYS A 64 79.23 10.32 12.35
N GLU A 65 78.91 10.28 13.64
CA GLU A 65 79.83 9.94 14.74
C GLU A 65 79.91 8.43 15.02
N LEU A 66 79.04 7.61 14.42
CA LEU A 66 79.04 6.16 14.58
C LEU A 66 79.83 5.50 13.43
N SER A 67 81.01 4.97 13.77
CA SER A 67 82.05 4.39 12.87
C SER A 67 81.64 3.23 11.95
N MET A 68 80.35 2.89 11.82
CA MET A 68 79.88 1.72 11.05
C MET A 68 78.73 2.02 10.06
N LEU A 69 78.31 3.27 9.93
CA LEU A 69 77.17 3.62 9.05
C LEU A 69 77.47 3.57 7.54
N SER A 70 78.75 3.52 7.15
CA SER A 70 79.16 3.32 5.76
C SER A 70 78.80 1.93 5.19
N LEU A 71 78.58 0.93 6.06
CA LEU A 71 78.22 -0.43 5.61
C LEU A 71 76.72 -0.66 5.42
N ILE A 72 75.86 0.12 6.09
CA ILE A 72 74.42 -0.22 6.21
C ILE A 72 73.54 0.63 5.28
N CYS A 73 74.06 1.77 4.77
CA CYS A 73 73.24 2.70 3.99
C CYS A 73 74.03 3.36 2.84
N SER A 74 73.75 2.95 1.61
CA SER A 74 74.30 3.56 0.38
C SER A 74 73.79 4.99 0.11
N CYS A 75 72.83 5.49 0.88
CA CYS A 75 72.27 6.84 0.73
C CYS A 75 73.22 7.97 1.19
N PHE A 76 74.38 7.66 1.79
CA PHE A 76 75.40 8.65 2.16
C PHE A 76 76.56 8.78 1.16
N TYR A 77 76.67 7.89 0.18
CA TYR A 77 77.63 7.97 -0.92
C TYR A 77 76.93 7.48 -2.20
N PRO A 78 76.33 8.37 -3.00
CA PRO A 78 75.75 7.99 -4.28
C PRO A 78 76.89 7.76 -5.28
N GLU A 79 77.49 6.57 -5.27
CA GLU A 79 78.22 6.09 -6.44
C GLU A 79 77.17 5.56 -7.44
N PRO A 80 77.11 6.06 -8.69
CA PRO A 80 76.13 5.61 -9.65
C PRO A 80 76.53 4.23 -10.17
N ARG A 81 76.20 3.17 -9.42
CA ARG A 81 76.24 1.82 -9.97
C ARG A 81 75.05 1.69 -10.92
N ASN A 82 75.33 1.60 -12.21
CA ASN A 82 74.35 1.27 -13.23
C ASN A 82 73.82 -0.15 -12.94
N ILE A 83 72.65 -0.25 -12.31
CA ILE A 83 71.95 -1.53 -12.14
C ILE A 83 71.31 -1.87 -13.49
N SER A 84 72.12 -2.21 -14.48
CA SER A 84 71.69 -2.89 -15.69
C SER A 84 72.18 -4.32 -15.58
N ALA A 85 71.28 -5.20 -15.13
CA ALA A 85 71.41 -6.66 -15.09
C ALA A 85 72.53 -7.23 -14.19
N TYR A 86 72.22 -7.45 -12.91
CA TYR A 86 72.92 -8.47 -12.12
C TYR A 86 72.22 -9.81 -12.34
N THR A 87 72.86 -10.71 -13.08
CA THR A 87 72.47 -12.13 -13.14
C THR A 87 73.31 -12.87 -12.10
N TYR A 88 72.72 -13.19 -10.95
CA TYR A 88 73.16 -14.30 -10.10
C TYR A 88 72.23 -15.47 -10.44
N ASP A 89 72.77 -16.68 -10.60
CA ASP A 89 72.13 -17.83 -11.29
C ASP A 89 70.69 -18.22 -10.87
N ASP A 90 70.13 -17.65 -9.78
CA ASP A 90 68.77 -17.89 -9.28
C ASP A 90 67.89 -16.63 -9.11
N MET A 91 68.29 -15.44 -9.62
CA MET A 91 67.50 -14.20 -9.49
C MET A 91 67.41 -13.41 -10.80
N GLU A 92 66.20 -13.32 -11.37
CA GLU A 92 65.90 -12.48 -12.53
C GLU A 92 65.01 -11.29 -12.11
N VAL A 93 65.49 -10.05 -12.35
CA VAL A 93 64.72 -8.84 -12.09
C VAL A 93 64.28 -8.21 -13.41
N LYS A 94 62.98 -8.21 -13.71
CA LYS A 94 62.40 -7.51 -14.86
C LYS A 94 61.86 -6.16 -14.44
N GLN A 95 62.44 -5.11 -14.98
CA GLN A 95 61.98 -3.76 -14.69
C GLN A 95 60.61 -3.52 -15.37
N ILE A 96 59.59 -3.13 -14.61
CA ILE A 96 58.24 -2.88 -15.14
C ILE A 96 58.10 -1.40 -15.52
N ASN A 97 58.25 -0.50 -14.55
CA ASN A 97 58.02 0.93 -14.77
C ASN A 97 58.84 1.79 -13.81
N LYS A 98 59.33 2.94 -14.30
CA LYS A 98 59.94 3.98 -13.48
C LYS A 98 59.13 5.25 -13.58
N ARG A 99 58.69 5.80 -12.46
CA ARG A 99 57.97 7.08 -12.35
C ARG A 99 58.74 7.99 -11.40
N ALA A 100 58.51 9.30 -11.47
CA ALA A 100 59.09 10.27 -10.54
C ALA A 100 58.80 9.94 -9.05
N SER A 101 57.72 9.20 -8.76
CA SER A 101 57.35 8.76 -7.41
C SER A 101 58.00 7.45 -6.96
N GLY A 102 58.71 6.73 -7.85
CA GLY A 102 59.33 5.45 -7.50
C GLY A 102 59.55 4.50 -8.68
N GLN A 103 60.11 3.33 -8.40
CA GLN A 103 60.44 2.32 -9.40
C GLN A 103 59.78 0.99 -9.04
N ALA A 104 59.23 0.31 -10.04
CA ALA A 104 58.60 -1.00 -9.90
C ALA A 104 59.33 -2.02 -10.78
N PHE A 105 59.56 -3.20 -10.22
CA PHE A 105 60.17 -4.33 -10.90
C PHE A 105 59.52 -5.63 -10.44
N GLU A 106 59.52 -6.62 -11.33
CA GLU A 106 59.17 -8.00 -11.05
C GLU A 106 60.45 -8.75 -10.70
N LEU A 107 60.44 -9.48 -9.59
CA LEU A 107 61.56 -10.32 -9.16
C LEU A 107 61.13 -11.78 -9.28
N ILE A 108 61.75 -12.50 -10.20
CA ILE A 108 61.53 -13.92 -10.45
C ILE A 108 62.69 -14.68 -9.83
N LEU A 109 62.43 -15.33 -8.69
CA LEU A 109 63.39 -16.21 -7.99
C LEU A 109 63.38 -17.64 -8.55
N LYS A 110 62.30 -18.02 -9.23
CA LYS A 110 62.14 -19.33 -9.86
C LYS A 110 61.18 -19.19 -11.05
N PRO A 111 61.55 -19.64 -12.25
CA PRO A 111 60.63 -19.60 -13.38
C PRO A 111 59.38 -20.43 -13.04
N PRO A 112 58.19 -19.99 -13.48
CA PRO A 112 56.96 -20.73 -13.21
C PRO A 112 57.10 -22.17 -13.70
N SER A 113 56.82 -23.14 -12.81
CA SER A 113 56.86 -24.56 -13.15
C SER A 113 55.84 -24.84 -14.26
N PRO A 114 56.19 -25.61 -15.31
CA PRO A 114 55.30 -25.88 -16.45
C PRO A 114 54.02 -26.67 -16.09
N VAL A 115 53.78 -26.98 -14.81
CA VAL A 115 52.66 -27.82 -14.35
C VAL A 115 51.68 -27.08 -13.42
N SER A 116 51.87 -25.78 -13.12
CA SER A 116 50.90 -25.04 -12.30
C SER A 116 50.15 -23.99 -13.12
N GLU A 117 49.22 -24.44 -13.97
CA GLU A 117 48.03 -23.63 -14.20
C GLU A 117 47.33 -23.46 -12.84
N ALA A 118 47.04 -22.22 -12.46
CA ALA A 118 46.26 -21.92 -11.26
C ALA A 118 45.02 -22.84 -11.19
N PRO A 119 44.61 -23.35 -10.01
CA PRO A 119 43.42 -24.19 -9.89
C PRO A 119 42.28 -23.52 -10.63
N ARG A 120 41.84 -24.12 -11.74
CA ARG A 120 40.73 -23.62 -12.54
C ARG A 120 39.53 -23.62 -11.62
N THR A 121 39.24 -22.47 -11.00
CA THR A 121 37.98 -22.25 -10.30
C THR A 121 36.92 -22.64 -11.31
N LEU A 122 36.04 -23.59 -10.95
CA LEU A 122 34.97 -24.08 -11.81
C LEU A 122 34.32 -22.85 -12.43
N ALA A 123 34.60 -22.62 -13.71
CA ALA A 123 34.21 -21.39 -14.35
C ALA A 123 32.70 -21.37 -14.30
N SER A 124 32.13 -20.53 -13.43
CA SER A 124 30.71 -20.23 -13.50
C SER A 124 30.44 -19.89 -14.96
N PRO A 125 29.46 -20.54 -15.62
CA PRO A 125 29.20 -20.31 -17.02
C PRO A 125 29.11 -18.80 -17.21
N LYS A 126 29.94 -18.25 -18.11
CA LYS A 126 30.01 -16.81 -18.35
C LYS A 126 28.57 -16.34 -18.57
N LYS A 127 27.98 -15.69 -17.56
CA LYS A 127 26.63 -15.17 -17.68
C LYS A 127 26.73 -14.17 -18.83
N LYS A 128 25.97 -14.41 -19.89
CA LYS A 128 25.80 -13.41 -20.94
C LYS A 128 25.30 -12.14 -20.24
N ASP A 129 25.92 -11.01 -20.54
CA ASP A 129 25.51 -9.74 -19.97
C ASP A 129 24.03 -9.52 -20.32
N VAL A 130 23.20 -9.39 -19.30
CA VAL A 130 21.74 -9.18 -19.43
C VAL A 130 21.55 -7.87 -20.19
N SER A 131 20.79 -7.89 -21.28
CA SER A 131 20.57 -6.67 -22.08
C SER A 131 19.76 -5.65 -21.28
N LEU A 132 19.88 -4.36 -21.65
CA LEU A 132 19.09 -3.30 -21.03
C LEU A 132 17.58 -3.59 -21.12
N GLU A 133 17.13 -4.16 -22.24
CA GLU A 133 15.72 -4.52 -22.45
C GLU A 133 15.26 -5.63 -21.50
N GLU A 134 16.09 -6.65 -21.25
CA GLU A 134 15.77 -7.72 -20.31
C GLU A 134 15.69 -7.22 -18.85
N ILE A 135 16.51 -6.22 -18.49
CA ILE A 135 16.44 -5.57 -17.17
C ILE A 135 15.13 -4.77 -17.05
N GLN A 136 14.80 -3.97 -18.06
CA GLN A 136 13.58 -3.17 -18.10
C GLN A 136 12.33 -4.05 -18.03
N ALA A 137 12.28 -5.12 -18.83
CA ALA A 137 11.16 -6.07 -18.84
C ALA A 137 10.94 -6.73 -17.46
N LYS A 138 12.00 -7.03 -16.70
CA LYS A 138 11.88 -7.58 -15.34
C LYS A 138 11.35 -6.55 -14.34
N LEU A 139 11.74 -5.29 -14.48
CA LEU A 139 11.24 -4.20 -13.64
C LEU A 139 9.76 -3.92 -13.92
N GLU A 140 9.38 -3.87 -15.19
CA GLU A 140 7.99 -3.69 -15.64
C GLU A 140 7.11 -4.85 -15.17
N ALA A 141 7.54 -6.10 -15.36
CA ALA A 141 6.79 -7.25 -14.85
C ALA A 141 6.61 -7.24 -13.32
N ALA A 142 7.57 -6.69 -12.57
CA ALA A 142 7.43 -6.51 -11.12
C ALA A 142 6.45 -5.38 -10.78
N GLU A 143 6.41 -4.32 -11.58
CA GLU A 143 5.44 -3.23 -11.45
C GLU A 143 4.03 -3.69 -11.75
N ASP A 144 3.83 -4.45 -12.82
CA ASP A 144 2.53 -5.02 -13.18
C ASP A 144 2.00 -5.96 -12.09
N ARG A 145 2.87 -6.77 -11.47
CA ARG A 145 2.48 -7.59 -10.31
C ARG A 145 2.00 -6.72 -9.15
N ARG A 146 2.69 -5.62 -8.82
CA ARG A 146 2.24 -4.67 -7.79
C ARG A 146 0.89 -4.04 -8.15
N LYS A 147 0.76 -3.52 -9.38
CA LYS A 147 -0.48 -2.91 -9.88
C LYS A 147 -1.64 -3.90 -9.88
N SER A 148 -1.42 -5.15 -10.27
CA SER A 148 -2.46 -6.18 -10.29
C SER A 148 -2.96 -6.52 -8.88
N GLN A 149 -2.06 -6.59 -7.89
CA GLN A 149 -2.44 -6.81 -6.49
C GLN A 149 -3.23 -5.62 -5.95
N GLU A 150 -2.77 -4.39 -6.23
CA GLU A 150 -3.48 -3.18 -5.83
C GLU A 150 -4.88 -3.11 -6.46
N ALA A 151 -4.99 -3.38 -7.77
CA ALA A 151 -6.27 -3.41 -8.48
C ALA A 151 -7.21 -4.47 -7.90
N GLN A 152 -6.70 -5.65 -7.53
CA GLN A 152 -7.50 -6.70 -6.89
C GLN A 152 -8.03 -6.25 -5.52
N VAL A 153 -7.19 -5.59 -4.71
CA VAL A 153 -7.61 -5.06 -3.40
C VAL A 153 -8.65 -3.96 -3.59
N LEU A 154 -8.43 -3.03 -4.52
CA LEU A 154 -9.40 -1.97 -4.83
C LEU A 154 -10.74 -2.52 -5.32
N LYS A 155 -10.72 -3.56 -6.16
CA LYS A 155 -11.93 -4.26 -6.59
C LYS A 155 -12.69 -4.84 -5.39
N GLN A 156 -12.01 -5.58 -4.51
CA GLN A 156 -12.65 -6.15 -3.32
C GLN A 156 -13.23 -5.08 -2.39
N LEU A 157 -12.58 -3.91 -2.29
CA LEU A 157 -13.11 -2.79 -1.52
C LEU A 157 -14.34 -2.18 -2.20
N ALA A 158 -14.34 -2.04 -3.53
CA ALA A 158 -15.48 -1.57 -4.29
C ALA A 158 -16.68 -2.52 -4.16
N ASP A 159 -16.45 -3.83 -4.29
CA ASP A 159 -17.48 -4.86 -4.13
C ASP A 159 -18.10 -4.81 -2.72
N LYS A 160 -17.29 -4.60 -1.67
CA LYS A 160 -17.80 -4.42 -0.29
C LYS A 160 -18.65 -3.16 -0.14
N ARG A 161 -18.24 -2.04 -0.75
CA ARG A 161 -19.00 -0.78 -0.73
C ARG A 161 -20.32 -0.91 -1.48
N GLU A 162 -20.34 -1.66 -2.57
CA GLU A 162 -21.56 -1.97 -3.31
C GLU A 162 -22.51 -2.81 -2.47
N HIS A 163 -22.01 -3.88 -1.85
CA HIS A 163 -22.80 -4.72 -0.97
C HIS A 163 -23.41 -3.95 0.22
N GLU A 164 -22.65 -3.04 0.84
CA GLU A 164 -23.17 -2.15 1.89
C GLU A 164 -24.37 -1.31 1.39
N ARG A 165 -24.31 -0.79 0.15
CA ARG A 165 -25.43 -0.05 -0.46
C ARG A 165 -26.62 -0.96 -0.74
N GLU A 166 -26.40 -2.15 -1.30
CA GLU A 166 -27.46 -3.13 -1.59
C GLU A 166 -28.21 -3.53 -0.33
N VAL A 167 -27.50 -3.80 0.77
CA VAL A 167 -28.11 -4.16 2.06
C VAL A 167 -29.00 -3.04 2.57
N LEU A 168 -28.53 -1.80 2.53
CA LEU A 168 -29.32 -0.64 2.95
C LEU A 168 -30.55 -0.43 2.07
N GLN A 169 -30.38 -0.54 0.75
CA GLN A 169 -31.48 -0.43 -0.20
C GLN A 169 -32.53 -1.52 0.03
N LYS A 170 -32.10 -2.77 0.18
CA LYS A 170 -33.00 -3.90 0.44
C LYS A 170 -33.79 -3.73 1.73
N ALA A 171 -33.15 -3.25 2.80
CA ALA A 171 -33.85 -2.98 4.06
C ALA A 171 -34.96 -1.92 3.90
N LEU A 172 -34.72 -0.89 3.09
CA LEU A 172 -35.73 0.13 2.77
C LEU A 172 -36.86 -0.44 1.90
N GLU A 173 -36.50 -1.22 0.88
CA GLU A 173 -37.47 -1.86 -0.02
C GLU A 173 -38.40 -2.83 0.72
N GLU A 174 -37.87 -3.65 1.62
CA GLU A 174 -38.67 -4.57 2.44
C GLU A 174 -39.63 -3.82 3.37
N ASN A 175 -39.20 -2.71 3.98
CA ASN A 175 -40.05 -1.87 4.81
C ASN A 175 -41.20 -1.25 3.99
N ASN A 176 -40.88 -0.70 2.83
CA ASN A 176 -41.89 -0.15 1.91
C ASN A 176 -42.86 -1.24 1.42
N ASN A 177 -42.36 -2.43 1.12
CA ASN A 177 -43.19 -3.54 0.67
C ASN A 177 -44.14 -4.03 1.77
N PHE A 178 -43.71 -4.04 3.04
CA PHE A 178 -44.60 -4.38 4.15
C PHE A 178 -45.78 -3.40 4.25
N SER A 179 -45.51 -2.10 4.20
CA SER A 179 -46.54 -1.06 4.23
C SER A 179 -47.53 -1.22 3.06
N ARG A 180 -47.01 -1.38 1.84
CA ARG A 180 -47.82 -1.59 0.64
C ARG A 180 -48.72 -2.82 0.74
N LEU A 181 -48.17 -3.97 1.14
CA LEU A 181 -48.94 -5.21 1.27
C LEU A 181 -50.02 -5.11 2.36
N ALA A 182 -49.73 -4.41 3.46
CA ALA A 182 -50.70 -4.18 4.52
C ALA A 182 -51.85 -3.28 4.03
N GLU A 183 -51.55 -2.22 3.30
CA GLU A 183 -52.54 -1.33 2.69
C GLU A 183 -53.41 -2.06 1.66
N GLU A 184 -52.80 -2.78 0.71
CA GLU A 184 -53.52 -3.58 -0.29
C GLU A 184 -54.47 -4.58 0.36
N LYS A 185 -54.01 -5.28 1.42
CA LYS A 185 -54.83 -6.22 2.17
C LYS A 185 -56.01 -5.55 2.86
N LEU A 186 -55.80 -4.36 3.42
CA LEU A 186 -56.87 -3.58 4.06
C LEU A 186 -57.92 -3.16 3.02
N ILE A 187 -57.49 -2.63 1.88
CA ILE A 187 -58.36 -2.20 0.79
C ILE A 187 -59.24 -3.37 0.33
N LEU A 188 -58.63 -4.52 0.03
CA LEU A 188 -59.36 -5.72 -0.39
C LEU A 188 -60.41 -6.16 0.64
N LYS A 189 -60.09 -6.05 1.95
CA LYS A 189 -61.05 -6.40 3.00
C LYS A 189 -62.20 -5.41 3.11
N MET A 190 -61.93 -4.12 2.90
CA MET A 190 -62.98 -3.09 2.88
C MET A 190 -63.90 -3.25 1.68
N GLU A 191 -63.34 -3.53 0.50
CA GLU A 191 -64.10 -3.82 -0.73
C GLU A 191 -64.99 -5.06 -0.52
N GLN A 192 -64.42 -6.15 -0.01
CA GLN A 192 -65.17 -7.37 0.26
C GLN A 192 -66.32 -7.15 1.25
N ILE A 193 -66.11 -6.39 2.33
CA ILE A 193 -67.16 -6.08 3.30
C ILE A 193 -68.27 -5.24 2.65
N LYS A 194 -67.89 -4.26 1.83
CA LYS A 194 -68.83 -3.41 1.10
C LYS A 194 -69.68 -4.23 0.13
N GLU A 195 -69.06 -5.03 -0.72
CA GLU A 195 -69.74 -5.92 -1.68
C GLU A 195 -70.69 -6.89 -0.96
N ASN A 196 -70.25 -7.51 0.14
CA ASN A 196 -71.09 -8.41 0.94
C ASN A 196 -72.32 -7.69 1.50
N ARG A 197 -72.15 -6.45 1.98
CA ARG A 197 -73.26 -5.66 2.51
C ARG A 197 -74.23 -5.26 1.40
N GLU A 198 -73.72 -4.84 0.25
CA GLU A 198 -74.52 -4.47 -0.92
C GLU A 198 -75.30 -5.68 -1.44
N TYR A 199 -74.66 -6.84 -1.54
CA TYR A 199 -75.30 -8.10 -1.92
C TYR A 199 -76.44 -8.49 -0.98
N TYR A 200 -76.22 -8.39 0.34
CA TYR A 200 -77.25 -8.68 1.33
C TYR A 200 -78.45 -7.75 1.19
N LEU A 201 -78.20 -6.45 1.05
CA LEU A 201 -79.27 -5.45 0.87
C LEU A 201 -80.01 -5.65 -0.45
N ALA A 202 -79.31 -5.91 -1.55
CA ALA A 202 -79.91 -6.18 -2.85
C ALA A 202 -80.80 -7.43 -2.80
N THR A 203 -80.32 -8.50 -2.16
CA THR A 203 -81.10 -9.73 -1.95
C THR A 203 -82.38 -9.46 -1.15
N LEU A 204 -82.29 -8.65 -0.09
CA LEU A 204 -83.46 -8.29 0.71
C LEU A 204 -84.45 -7.44 -0.09
N MET A 205 -83.96 -6.44 -0.83
CA MET A 205 -84.80 -5.61 -1.69
C MET A 205 -85.51 -6.42 -2.76
N GLU A 206 -84.84 -7.40 -3.38
CA GLU A 206 -85.45 -8.24 -4.43
C GLU A 206 -86.57 -9.11 -3.87
N ARG A 207 -86.38 -9.68 -2.66
CA ARG A 207 -87.45 -10.44 -1.97
C ARG A 207 -88.66 -9.56 -1.65
N LEU A 208 -88.45 -8.28 -1.33
CA LEU A 208 -89.56 -7.35 -1.08
C LEU A 208 -90.28 -6.97 -2.37
N LYS A 209 -89.54 -6.68 -3.45
CA LYS A 209 -90.12 -6.43 -4.78
C LYS A 209 -90.93 -7.60 -5.29
N GLU A 210 -90.48 -8.84 -5.05
CA GLU A 210 -91.24 -10.04 -5.42
C GLU A 210 -92.59 -10.11 -4.69
N LYS A 211 -92.62 -9.80 -3.38
CA LYS A 211 -93.87 -9.72 -2.63
C LYS A 211 -94.82 -8.63 -3.16
N GLU A 212 -94.27 -7.50 -3.59
CA GLU A 212 -95.05 -6.42 -4.19
C GLU A 212 -95.63 -6.83 -5.56
N ARG A 213 -94.83 -7.46 -6.42
CA ARG A 213 -95.28 -8.03 -7.70
C ARG A 213 -96.42 -9.03 -7.49
N HIS A 214 -96.25 -9.95 -6.55
CA HIS A 214 -97.28 -10.93 -6.20
C HIS A 214 -98.57 -10.25 -5.70
N ALA A 215 -98.47 -9.23 -4.85
CA ALA A 215 -99.65 -8.52 -4.37
C ALA A 215 -100.41 -7.78 -5.49
N VAL A 216 -99.70 -7.22 -6.48
CA VAL A 216 -100.31 -6.63 -7.69
C VAL A 216 -101.02 -7.70 -8.51
N GLU A 217 -100.37 -8.84 -8.74
CA GLU A 217 -100.95 -9.96 -9.49
C GLU A 217 -102.23 -10.49 -8.83
N VAL A 218 -102.23 -10.67 -7.50
CA VAL A 218 -103.41 -11.08 -6.74
C VAL A 218 -104.57 -10.09 -6.92
N ARG A 219 -104.31 -8.77 -6.89
CA ARG A 219 -105.35 -7.74 -7.14
C ARG A 219 -105.90 -7.84 -8.56
N ARG A 220 -105.04 -7.99 -9.56
CA ARG A 220 -105.46 -8.13 -10.96
C ARG A 220 -106.29 -9.40 -11.18
N ASN A 221 -105.89 -10.52 -10.59
CA ASN A 221 -106.61 -11.79 -10.72
C ASN A 221 -108.00 -11.69 -10.09
N LYS A 222 -108.14 -10.98 -8.97
CA LYS A 222 -109.44 -10.68 -8.36
C LYS A 222 -110.35 -9.89 -9.32
N GLU A 223 -109.84 -8.80 -9.90
CA GLU A 223 -110.60 -7.98 -10.86
C GLU A 223 -111.04 -8.80 -12.10
N GLN A 224 -110.18 -9.69 -12.60
CA GLN A 224 -110.52 -10.56 -13.73
C GLN A 224 -111.59 -11.62 -13.39
N LEU A 225 -111.57 -12.16 -12.17
CA LEU A 225 -112.62 -13.07 -11.69
C LEU A 225 -113.97 -12.36 -11.58
N GLU A 226 -113.99 -11.12 -11.09
CA GLU A 226 -115.21 -10.30 -10.99
C GLU A 226 -115.78 -9.91 -12.38
N LEU A 227 -114.95 -9.86 -13.42
CA LEU A 227 -115.38 -9.58 -14.80
C LEU A 227 -115.83 -10.83 -15.59
N SER A 228 -115.51 -12.04 -15.10
CA SER A 228 -115.77 -13.31 -15.80
C SER A 228 -116.87 -14.17 -15.16
N GLY A 229 -117.39 -13.79 -13.99
CA GLY A 229 -118.55 -14.39 -13.33
C GLY A 229 -119.79 -13.52 -13.43
#